data_AF-A0A962UFV1-F1
#
_entry.id   AF-A0A962UFV1-F1
#
_cell.length_a   1.000
_cell.length_b   1.000
_cell.length_c   1.000
_cell.angle_alpha   90.00
_cell.angle_beta   90.00
_cell.angle_gamma   90.00
#
_symmetry.space_group_name_H-M   'P 1'
#
loop_
_entity.id
_entity.type
_entity.pdbx_description
1 polymer ?
#
loop_
_entity_poly.entity_id
_entity_poly.type
_entity_poly.pdbx_seq_one_letter_code
_entity_poly.pdbx_strand_id
1 'polypeptide(L)'
;MATSRIEWTERTWNPVTGCTKVSPGCKHGYAEQMAFRLQAMAAPGYARGFALTLHTDRLGQPLGRKKPTFYFVCSMADLFHEAVPDAFIDRVLATIHRTPRHTYQLLTKRAERLPDFFANRPVPPNVWLGVTVEDRRHGLPRIDFLRQVPARVRFLSVEPLREDLGPLDLDGIDWGESGLDARPMRPEWALALSGHCRATGVAFTFKQWGTWRSDGVRRDQKANGRLLAGQVWDERPELSGALLERDGAAATVLLERRRWL
;
A
#
# COMPACT_ATOMS: atom_id res chain seq x y z
N MET A 1 7.04 -12.72 -11.26
CA MET A 1 7.42 -11.53 -10.45
C MET A 1 8.31 -10.61 -11.25
N ALA A 2 8.07 -9.30 -11.18
CA ALA A 2 8.99 -8.28 -11.68
C ALA A 2 9.82 -7.70 -10.53
N THR A 3 11.04 -7.23 -10.83
CA THR A 3 11.70 -6.24 -9.96
C THR A 3 10.90 -4.95 -10.05
N SER A 4 10.57 -4.37 -8.90
CA SER A 4 9.73 -3.18 -8.83
C SER A 4 10.47 -1.94 -9.36
N ARG A 5 9.74 -1.02 -10.01
CA ARG A 5 10.18 0.37 -10.23
C ARG A 5 9.56 1.35 -9.21
N ILE A 6 8.79 0.83 -8.27
CA ILE A 6 8.14 1.57 -7.19
C ILE A 6 9.12 1.59 -6.02
N GLU A 7 9.64 2.76 -5.68
CA GLU A 7 10.85 2.90 -4.83
C GLU A 7 10.70 2.36 -3.40
N TRP A 8 9.47 2.28 -2.88
CA TRP A 8 9.20 1.80 -1.51
C TRP A 8 9.00 0.28 -1.38
N THR A 9 8.88 -0.47 -2.48
CA THR A 9 8.71 -1.94 -2.45
C THR A 9 9.72 -2.62 -3.36
N GLU A 10 10.41 -3.66 -2.88
CA GLU A 10 11.43 -4.34 -3.69
C GLU A 10 10.82 -5.08 -4.89
N ARG A 11 9.64 -5.69 -4.70
CA ARG A 11 8.93 -6.48 -5.72
C ARG A 11 7.43 -6.30 -5.64
N THR A 12 6.76 -6.60 -6.74
CA THR A 12 5.29 -6.76 -6.76
C THR A 12 4.92 -8.23 -6.97
N TRP A 13 3.88 -8.65 -6.28
CA TRP A 13 3.29 -9.99 -6.41
C TRP A 13 1.80 -9.84 -6.71
N ASN A 14 1.39 -10.25 -7.92
CA ASN A 14 0.03 -10.03 -8.42
C ASN A 14 -0.67 -11.38 -8.67
N PRO A 15 -1.13 -12.08 -7.62
CA PRO A 15 -1.98 -13.26 -7.73
C PRO A 15 -3.40 -12.90 -8.21
N VAL A 16 -3.78 -11.62 -8.12
CA VAL A 16 -4.97 -11.02 -8.77
C VAL A 16 -4.50 -9.88 -9.67
N THR A 17 -5.16 -9.68 -10.81
CA THR A 17 -5.04 -8.48 -11.66
C THR A 17 -6.43 -7.99 -12.05
N GLY A 18 -6.60 -6.68 -12.25
CA GLY A 18 -7.90 -6.09 -12.56
C GLY A 18 -8.71 -5.77 -11.32
N CYS A 19 -9.65 -4.83 -11.43
CA CYS A 19 -10.47 -4.32 -10.34
C CYS A 19 -11.69 -3.56 -10.89
N THR A 20 -12.66 -3.24 -10.03
CA THR A 20 -13.75 -2.29 -10.33
C THR A 20 -13.56 -0.98 -9.54
N LYS A 21 -14.10 0.13 -10.05
CA LYS A 21 -13.93 1.46 -9.44
C LYS A 21 -14.97 1.69 -8.34
N VAL A 22 -14.52 1.93 -7.11
CA VAL A 22 -15.38 2.12 -5.92
C VAL A 22 -15.46 3.57 -5.42
N SER A 23 -14.59 4.47 -5.88
CA SER A 23 -14.52 5.83 -5.37
C SER A 23 -13.95 6.83 -6.40
N PRO A 24 -14.04 8.15 -6.16
CA PRO A 24 -13.40 9.17 -7.01
C PRO A 24 -11.89 8.98 -7.17
N GLY A 25 -11.21 8.40 -6.19
CA GLY A 25 -9.78 8.06 -6.25
C GLY A 25 -9.44 7.03 -7.34
N CYS A 26 -10.41 6.20 -7.75
CA CYS A 26 -10.23 5.20 -8.82
C CYS A 26 -10.33 5.78 -10.24
N LYS A 27 -10.75 7.05 -10.42
CA LYS A 27 -11.06 7.63 -11.75
C LYS A 27 -9.90 7.51 -12.74
N HIS A 28 -8.66 7.74 -12.27
CA HIS A 28 -7.42 7.76 -13.05
C HIS A 28 -6.41 6.70 -12.56
N GLY A 29 -6.91 5.52 -12.13
CA GLY A 29 -6.05 4.48 -11.55
C GLY A 29 -4.97 3.96 -12.50
N TYR A 30 -3.70 4.13 -12.14
CA TYR A 30 -2.53 3.63 -12.90
C TYR A 30 -2.67 2.16 -13.33
N ALA A 31 -3.20 1.29 -12.46
CA ALA A 31 -3.35 -0.13 -12.73
C ALA A 31 -4.24 -0.43 -13.96
N GLU A 32 -5.24 0.41 -14.23
CA GLU A 32 -6.13 0.28 -15.41
C GLU A 32 -5.38 0.64 -16.69
N GLN A 33 -4.76 1.83 -16.73
CA GLN A 33 -3.96 2.28 -17.86
C GLN A 33 -2.80 1.32 -18.18
N MET A 34 -2.12 0.84 -17.13
CA MET A 34 -1.04 -0.12 -17.26
C MET A 34 -1.55 -1.51 -17.70
N ALA A 35 -2.73 -1.95 -17.26
CA ALA A 35 -3.32 -3.20 -17.73
C ALA A 35 -3.69 -3.15 -19.22
N PHE A 36 -4.26 -2.04 -19.73
CA PHE A 36 -4.50 -1.87 -21.16
C PHE A 36 -3.21 -1.82 -21.98
N ARG A 37 -2.17 -1.15 -21.48
CA ARG A 37 -0.84 -1.18 -22.11
C ARG A 37 -0.26 -2.60 -22.16
N LEU A 38 -0.35 -3.35 -21.07
CA LEU A 38 0.12 -4.74 -20.98
C LEU A 38 -0.69 -5.69 -21.88
N GLN A 39 -2.00 -5.45 -22.03
CA GLN A 39 -2.86 -6.15 -22.99
C GLN A 39 -2.42 -5.90 -24.43
N ALA A 40 -2.17 -4.64 -24.81
CA ALA A 40 -1.68 -4.27 -26.15
C ALA A 40 -0.27 -4.85 -26.44
N MET A 41 0.52 -5.09 -25.40
CA MET A 41 1.82 -5.78 -25.48
C MET A 41 1.73 -7.31 -25.40
N ALA A 42 0.51 -7.89 -25.41
CA ALA A 42 0.25 -9.33 -25.23
C ALA A 42 0.91 -9.95 -23.98
N ALA A 43 1.07 -9.16 -22.91
CA ALA A 43 1.77 -9.61 -21.70
C ALA A 43 0.99 -10.73 -20.97
N PRO A 44 1.65 -11.82 -20.53
CA PRO A 44 0.99 -12.96 -19.89
C PRO A 44 0.06 -12.56 -18.72
N GLY A 45 -1.18 -13.01 -18.80
CA GLY A 45 -2.24 -12.73 -17.82
C GLY A 45 -2.88 -11.35 -17.89
N TYR A 46 -2.60 -10.55 -18.93
CA TYR A 46 -3.31 -9.29 -19.22
C TYR A 46 -4.20 -9.37 -20.48
N ALA A 47 -4.44 -10.57 -21.02
CA ALA A 47 -5.27 -10.78 -22.22
C ALA A 47 -6.70 -10.19 -22.07
N ARG A 48 -7.24 -10.13 -20.84
CA ARG A 48 -8.55 -9.54 -20.52
C ARG A 48 -8.48 -8.08 -20.04
N GLY A 49 -7.37 -7.39 -20.30
CA GLY A 49 -7.17 -5.99 -19.89
C GLY A 49 -7.26 -5.83 -18.38
N PHE A 50 -8.13 -4.92 -17.92
CA PHE A 50 -8.34 -4.63 -16.49
C PHE A 50 -9.47 -5.47 -15.85
N ALA A 51 -10.02 -6.47 -16.53
CA ALA A 51 -11.03 -7.36 -15.92
C ALA A 51 -10.42 -8.21 -14.78
N LEU A 52 -11.13 -8.29 -13.65
CA LEU A 52 -10.70 -9.06 -12.46
C LEU A 52 -10.36 -10.52 -12.82
N THR A 53 -9.11 -10.89 -12.66
CA THR A 53 -8.53 -12.18 -13.05
C THR A 53 -7.73 -12.77 -11.90
N LEU A 54 -8.06 -14.00 -11.52
CA LEU A 54 -7.34 -14.80 -10.53
C LEU A 54 -6.24 -15.61 -11.22
N HIS A 55 -5.03 -15.59 -10.67
CA HIS A 55 -3.85 -16.25 -11.26
C HIS A 55 -3.31 -17.32 -10.32
N THR A 56 -3.87 -18.53 -10.41
CA THR A 56 -3.48 -19.67 -9.54
C THR A 56 -2.03 -20.10 -9.75
N ASP A 57 -1.49 -19.94 -10.97
CA ASP A 57 -0.09 -20.15 -11.34
C ASP A 57 0.86 -19.22 -10.56
N ARG A 58 0.38 -18.05 -10.12
CA ARG A 58 1.20 -17.04 -9.43
C ARG A 58 1.26 -17.23 -7.92
N LEU A 59 0.40 -18.06 -7.34
CA LEU A 59 0.31 -18.26 -5.89
C LEU A 59 1.62 -18.77 -5.27
N GLY A 60 2.39 -19.59 -5.99
CA GLY A 60 3.66 -20.13 -5.50
C GLY A 60 4.88 -19.20 -5.66
N GLN A 61 4.75 -18.07 -6.35
CA GLN A 61 5.92 -17.26 -6.76
C GLN A 61 6.85 -16.80 -5.61
N PRO A 62 6.36 -16.43 -4.41
CA PRO A 62 7.25 -16.06 -3.31
C PRO A 62 8.07 -17.23 -2.73
N LEU A 63 7.55 -18.46 -2.80
CA LEU A 63 8.16 -19.65 -2.19
C LEU A 63 9.63 -19.83 -2.63
N GLY A 64 9.92 -19.61 -3.91
CA GLY A 64 11.26 -19.79 -4.48
C GLY A 64 12.29 -18.70 -4.16
N ARG A 65 11.90 -17.55 -3.59
CA ARG A 65 12.83 -16.41 -3.41
C ARG A 65 13.55 -16.46 -2.05
N LYS A 66 14.79 -16.93 -2.02
CA LYS A 66 15.57 -17.05 -0.76
C LYS A 66 15.90 -15.71 -0.07
N LYS A 67 16.30 -14.66 -0.80
CA LYS A 67 16.59 -13.32 -0.21
C LYS A 67 15.33 -12.77 0.48
N PRO A 68 15.39 -12.27 1.73
CA PRO A 68 14.33 -11.45 2.31
C PRO A 68 13.87 -10.36 1.33
N THR A 69 12.57 -10.07 1.33
CA THR A 69 11.96 -9.19 0.30
C THR A 69 10.69 -8.57 0.82
N PHE A 70 10.54 -7.28 0.56
CA PHE A 70 9.31 -6.52 0.77
C PHE A 70 8.46 -6.59 -0.50
N TYR A 71 7.26 -7.17 -0.39
CA TYR A 71 6.32 -7.35 -1.50
C TYR A 71 5.11 -6.43 -1.35
N PHE A 72 4.82 -5.64 -2.37
CA PHE A 72 3.49 -5.08 -2.56
C PHE A 72 2.62 -6.12 -3.29
N VAL A 73 1.58 -6.60 -2.59
CA VAL A 73 0.64 -7.60 -3.12
C VAL A 73 -0.48 -6.89 -3.85
N CYS A 74 -0.87 -7.42 -5.01
CA CYS A 74 -1.96 -6.89 -5.84
C CYS A 74 -1.77 -5.41 -6.24
N SER A 75 -0.54 -4.99 -6.57
CA SER A 75 -0.24 -3.67 -7.17
C SER A 75 -1.01 -3.35 -8.46
N MET A 76 -1.71 -4.33 -9.03
CA MET A 76 -2.52 -4.26 -10.25
C MET A 76 -3.99 -4.67 -10.04
N ALA A 77 -4.45 -4.76 -8.79
CA ALA A 77 -5.79 -5.21 -8.40
C ALA A 77 -6.19 -4.65 -7.01
N ASP A 78 -7.25 -5.19 -6.42
CA ASP A 78 -7.50 -5.14 -4.98
C ASP A 78 -7.72 -6.59 -4.51
N LEU A 79 -6.98 -7.05 -3.50
CA LEU A 79 -7.06 -8.44 -3.04
C LEU A 79 -8.42 -8.76 -2.38
N PHE A 80 -9.06 -7.74 -1.78
CA PHE A 80 -10.32 -7.88 -1.04
C PHE A 80 -11.55 -7.52 -1.89
N HIS A 81 -11.38 -7.34 -3.22
CA HIS A 81 -12.47 -7.21 -4.19
C HIS A 81 -13.53 -8.31 -3.99
N GLU A 82 -14.81 -7.94 -3.96
CA GLU A 82 -15.96 -8.79 -3.61
C GLU A 82 -16.04 -10.07 -4.46
N ALA A 83 -15.74 -9.96 -5.76
CA ALA A 83 -15.62 -11.11 -6.67
C ALA A 83 -14.30 -11.93 -6.57
N VAL A 84 -13.41 -11.65 -5.60
CA VAL A 84 -12.31 -12.54 -5.20
C VAL A 84 -12.81 -13.42 -4.06
N PRO A 85 -12.96 -14.75 -4.25
CA PRO A 85 -13.45 -15.64 -3.20
C PRO A 85 -12.51 -15.70 -2.00
N ASP A 86 -13.08 -15.81 -0.80
CA ASP A 86 -12.34 -16.02 0.46
C ASP A 86 -11.28 -17.12 0.33
N ALA A 87 -11.68 -18.29 -0.19
CA ALA A 87 -10.78 -19.43 -0.40
C ALA A 87 -9.59 -19.14 -1.34
N PHE A 88 -9.65 -18.10 -2.17
CA PHE A 88 -8.48 -17.63 -2.95
C PHE A 88 -7.56 -16.74 -2.10
N ILE A 89 -8.12 -15.86 -1.27
CA ILE A 89 -7.37 -15.04 -0.32
C ILE A 89 -6.69 -15.94 0.72
N ASP A 90 -7.36 -16.97 1.21
CA ASP A 90 -6.81 -17.99 2.11
C ASP A 90 -5.56 -18.69 1.50
N ARG A 91 -5.57 -18.96 0.19
CA ARG A 91 -4.40 -19.50 -0.52
C ARG A 91 -3.25 -18.50 -0.67
N VAL A 92 -3.56 -17.20 -0.78
CA VAL A 92 -2.56 -16.12 -0.74
C VAL A 92 -1.93 -16.04 0.65
N LEU A 93 -2.74 -16.03 1.72
CA LEU A 93 -2.28 -16.03 3.11
C LEU A 93 -1.49 -17.30 3.47
N ALA A 94 -1.84 -18.46 2.92
CA ALA A 94 -1.09 -19.70 3.10
C ALA A 94 0.31 -19.63 2.48
N THR A 95 0.48 -19.00 1.32
CA THR A 95 1.82 -18.70 0.79
C THR A 95 2.59 -17.76 1.71
N ILE A 96 1.95 -16.69 2.20
CA ILE A 96 2.59 -15.70 3.09
C ILE A 96 3.13 -16.36 4.37
N HIS A 97 2.32 -17.20 5.03
CA HIS A 97 2.72 -17.99 6.20
C HIS A 97 3.91 -18.92 5.92
N ARG A 98 3.96 -19.53 4.73
CA ARG A 98 5.06 -20.41 4.30
C ARG A 98 6.35 -19.66 3.94
N THR A 99 6.34 -18.33 3.98
CA THR A 99 7.50 -17.47 3.70
C THR A 99 7.67 -16.34 4.72
N PRO A 100 7.92 -16.67 6.01
CA PRO A 100 8.04 -15.68 7.08
C PRO A 100 9.23 -14.72 6.90
N ARG A 101 10.23 -15.10 6.08
CA ARG A 101 11.38 -14.27 5.67
C ARG A 101 11.02 -13.08 4.75
N HIS A 102 9.76 -12.94 4.35
CA HIS A 102 9.28 -11.89 3.45
C HIS A 102 8.25 -11.03 4.18
N THR A 103 8.25 -9.72 3.92
CA THR A 103 7.23 -8.79 4.40
C THR A 103 6.23 -8.51 3.29
N TYR A 104 4.94 -8.48 3.60
CA TYR A 104 3.86 -8.34 2.64
C TYR A 104 3.00 -7.13 2.93
N GLN A 105 3.03 -6.15 2.04
CA GLN A 105 2.11 -5.01 2.06
C GLN A 105 0.82 -5.40 1.32
N LEU A 106 -0.28 -5.47 2.07
CA LEU A 106 -1.64 -5.61 1.56
C LEU A 106 -2.33 -4.24 1.63
N LEU A 107 -2.85 -3.73 0.52
CA LEU A 107 -3.55 -2.44 0.45
C LEU A 107 -4.93 -2.63 -0.20
N THR A 108 -5.97 -2.02 0.37
CA THR A 108 -7.34 -2.10 -0.17
C THR A 108 -8.10 -0.77 -0.12
N LYS A 109 -9.10 -0.61 -1.00
CA LYS A 109 -10.17 0.41 -0.87
C LYS A 109 -11.47 -0.17 -0.32
N ARG A 110 -11.52 -1.48 -0.06
CA ARG A 110 -12.70 -2.25 0.33
C ARG A 110 -12.58 -2.70 1.77
N ALA A 111 -12.36 -1.71 2.64
CA ALA A 111 -12.02 -1.93 4.04
C ALA A 111 -13.18 -2.56 4.82
N GLU A 112 -14.42 -2.33 4.39
CA GLU A 112 -15.65 -2.90 4.94
C GLU A 112 -15.64 -4.43 5.05
N ARG A 113 -14.89 -5.13 4.17
CA ARG A 113 -14.73 -6.59 4.22
C ARG A 113 -13.73 -7.07 5.26
N LEU A 114 -12.83 -6.21 5.73
CA LEU A 114 -11.68 -6.62 6.54
C LEU A 114 -12.06 -7.20 7.92
N PRO A 115 -13.00 -6.62 8.71
CA PRO A 115 -13.37 -7.18 10.00
C PRO A 115 -13.94 -8.59 9.87
N ASP A 116 -14.95 -8.77 9.01
CA ASP A 116 -15.60 -10.08 8.80
C ASP A 116 -14.62 -11.14 8.27
N PHE A 117 -13.76 -10.75 7.31
CA PHE A 117 -12.78 -11.67 6.74
C PHE A 117 -11.74 -12.12 7.79
N PHE A 118 -11.23 -11.19 8.61
CA PHE A 118 -10.21 -11.47 9.62
C PHE A 118 -10.76 -11.89 10.99
N ALA A 119 -12.08 -11.86 11.23
CA ALA A 119 -12.70 -12.27 12.49
C ALA A 119 -12.29 -13.68 12.94
N ASN A 120 -12.17 -14.62 11.99
CA ASN A 120 -11.75 -16.00 12.23
C ASN A 120 -10.43 -16.35 11.53
N ARG A 121 -9.65 -15.35 11.08
CA ARG A 121 -8.39 -15.53 10.36
C ARG A 121 -7.32 -14.63 10.96
N PRO A 122 -6.28 -15.16 11.63
CA PRO A 122 -5.21 -14.31 12.14
C PRO A 122 -4.46 -13.66 10.98
N VAL A 123 -4.21 -12.35 11.09
CA VAL A 123 -3.33 -11.64 10.15
C VAL A 123 -1.90 -12.18 10.34
N PRO A 124 -1.20 -12.64 9.29
CA PRO A 124 0.17 -13.14 9.43
C PRO A 124 1.09 -12.06 10.01
N PRO A 125 2.02 -12.38 10.94
CA PRO A 125 2.86 -11.38 11.60
C PRO A 125 3.86 -10.67 10.66
N ASN A 126 4.03 -11.19 9.45
CA ASN A 126 4.82 -10.59 8.37
C ASN A 126 3.97 -9.82 7.34
N VAL A 127 2.69 -9.55 7.63
CA VAL A 127 1.80 -8.68 6.84
C VAL A 127 1.77 -7.27 7.45
N TRP A 128 1.90 -6.27 6.58
CA TRP A 128 1.45 -4.91 6.81
C TRP A 128 0.09 -4.79 6.12
N LEU A 129 -0.98 -4.64 6.88
CA LEU A 129 -2.35 -4.53 6.36
C LEU A 129 -2.74 -3.06 6.29
N GLY A 130 -3.31 -2.60 5.18
CA GLY A 130 -3.63 -1.19 5.06
C GLY A 130 -4.76 -0.84 4.12
N VAL A 131 -5.22 0.40 4.26
CA VAL A 131 -6.33 0.97 3.48
C VAL A 131 -5.89 2.21 2.72
N THR A 132 -6.47 2.44 1.54
CA THR A 132 -6.29 3.73 0.87
C THR A 132 -7.17 4.80 1.53
N VAL A 133 -6.65 6.01 1.72
CA VAL A 133 -7.40 7.18 2.19
C VAL A 133 -7.27 8.31 1.18
N GLU A 134 -8.19 8.42 0.22
CA GLU A 134 -8.18 9.52 -0.77
C GLU A 134 -8.87 10.82 -0.30
N ASP A 135 -9.98 10.73 0.44
CA ASP A 135 -10.82 11.87 0.85
C ASP A 135 -11.58 11.61 2.16
N ARG A 136 -12.22 12.64 2.73
CA ARG A 136 -12.98 12.54 3.99
C ARG A 136 -14.20 11.62 3.87
N ARG A 137 -14.86 11.61 2.69
CA ARG A 137 -16.14 10.92 2.49
C ARG A 137 -16.00 9.40 2.32
N HIS A 138 -14.98 8.95 1.60
CA HIS A 138 -14.77 7.53 1.26
C HIS A 138 -13.49 6.96 1.87
N GLY A 139 -12.46 7.81 2.07
CA GLY A 139 -11.17 7.40 2.62
C GLY A 139 -11.21 7.22 4.13
N LEU A 140 -11.60 8.25 4.88
CA LEU A 140 -11.56 8.21 6.36
C LEU A 140 -12.38 7.07 7.00
N PRO A 141 -13.61 6.75 6.55
CA PRO A 141 -14.37 5.64 7.14
C PRO A 141 -13.67 4.27 7.05
N ARG A 142 -12.68 4.11 6.16
CA ARG A 142 -11.88 2.88 6.04
C ARG A 142 -10.92 2.66 7.20
N ILE A 143 -10.55 3.73 7.89
CA ILE A 143 -9.66 3.70 9.05
C ILE A 143 -10.32 2.89 10.18
N ASP A 144 -11.61 3.10 10.42
CA ASP A 144 -12.34 2.44 11.51
C ASP A 144 -12.57 0.95 11.25
N PHE A 145 -12.71 0.55 9.98
CA PHE A 145 -12.68 -0.88 9.61
C PHE A 145 -11.28 -1.50 9.78
N LEU A 146 -10.19 -0.77 9.50
CA LEU A 146 -8.82 -1.24 9.71
C LEU A 146 -8.49 -1.41 11.20
N ARG A 147 -8.96 -0.51 12.06
CA ARG A 147 -8.80 -0.58 13.53
C ARG A 147 -9.36 -1.87 14.13
N GLN A 148 -10.52 -2.31 13.65
CA GLN A 148 -11.20 -3.53 14.12
C GLN A 148 -10.41 -4.82 13.83
N VAL A 149 -9.43 -4.80 12.92
CA VAL A 149 -8.60 -5.97 12.62
C VAL A 149 -7.38 -6.03 13.54
N PRO A 150 -7.11 -7.16 14.20
CA PRO A 150 -5.88 -7.38 14.97
C PRO A 150 -4.69 -7.66 14.03
N ALA A 151 -4.22 -6.64 13.32
CA ALA A 151 -3.00 -6.68 12.53
C ALA A 151 -1.82 -6.09 13.33
N ARG A 152 -0.66 -6.76 13.24
CA ARG A 152 0.59 -6.33 13.89
C ARG A 152 1.14 -5.01 13.35
N VAL A 153 0.95 -4.77 12.05
CA VAL A 153 1.21 -3.48 11.39
C VAL A 153 -0.02 -3.13 10.58
N ARG A 154 -0.64 -1.99 10.93
CA ARG A 154 -1.74 -1.35 10.19
C ARG A 154 -1.17 -0.15 9.47
N PHE A 155 -1.51 0.10 8.21
CA PHE A 155 -1.05 1.33 7.55
C PHE A 155 -2.08 2.03 6.66
N LEU A 156 -1.93 3.33 6.45
CA LEU A 156 -2.69 4.11 5.45
C LEU A 156 -1.84 4.35 4.22
N SER A 157 -2.41 4.14 3.03
CA SER A 157 -1.90 4.75 1.80
C SER A 157 -2.77 5.95 1.48
N VAL A 158 -2.32 7.17 1.76
CA VAL A 158 -3.10 8.38 1.51
C VAL A 158 -2.97 8.71 0.01
N GLU A 159 -3.86 8.19 -0.86
CA GLU A 159 -3.68 8.32 -2.31
C GLU A 159 -4.93 8.32 -3.22
N PRO A 160 -5.02 9.26 -4.17
CA PRO A 160 -4.34 10.57 -4.18
C PRO A 160 -4.89 11.44 -3.04
N LEU A 161 -4.09 12.26 -2.35
CA LEU A 161 -4.61 13.18 -1.34
C LEU A 161 -5.52 14.25 -1.99
N ARG A 162 -6.84 14.10 -1.81
CA ARG A 162 -7.85 14.92 -2.52
C ARG A 162 -8.25 16.19 -1.78
N GLU A 163 -7.95 16.30 -0.49
CA GLU A 163 -8.35 17.42 0.35
C GLU A 163 -7.56 17.34 1.65
N ASP A 164 -7.50 18.46 2.39
CA ASP A 164 -7.11 18.40 3.79
C ASP A 164 -8.03 17.40 4.51
N LEU A 165 -7.48 16.35 5.12
CA LEU A 165 -8.28 15.36 5.85
C LEU A 165 -8.73 15.87 7.23
N GLY A 166 -8.14 16.97 7.73
CA GLY A 166 -8.36 17.47 9.08
C GLY A 166 -7.54 16.68 10.12
N PRO A 167 -7.84 16.85 11.42
CA PRO A 167 -7.19 16.07 12.47
C PRO A 167 -7.53 14.59 12.31
N LEU A 168 -6.49 13.77 12.14
CA LEU A 168 -6.62 12.33 12.13
C LEU A 168 -6.35 11.80 13.54
N ASP A 169 -7.27 11.01 14.06
CA ASP A 169 -6.90 9.98 15.03
C ASP A 169 -6.05 8.95 14.29
N LEU A 170 -4.81 8.75 14.75
CA LEU A 170 -3.81 7.84 14.20
C LEU A 170 -3.47 6.69 15.15
N ASP A 171 -4.22 6.52 16.25
CA ASP A 171 -3.91 5.49 17.23
C ASP A 171 -3.90 4.08 16.60
N GLY A 172 -2.78 3.39 16.76
CA GLY A 172 -2.51 2.06 16.23
C GLY A 172 -2.25 1.95 14.72
N ILE A 173 -1.83 3.02 14.02
CA ILE A 173 -1.79 3.10 12.54
C ILE A 173 -0.52 3.79 11.98
N ASP A 174 0.21 3.12 11.08
CA ASP A 174 1.32 3.65 10.26
C ASP A 174 0.86 4.27 8.94
N TRP A 175 1.69 4.97 8.14
CA TRP A 175 1.16 5.61 6.91
C TRP A 175 2.19 6.10 5.84
N GLY A 176 1.68 6.46 4.64
CA GLY A 176 2.39 7.19 3.57
C GLY A 176 1.53 7.47 2.31
N GLU A 177 1.97 8.29 1.34
CA GLU A 177 1.15 8.80 0.21
C GLU A 177 1.66 8.48 -1.22
N SER A 178 0.80 8.17 -2.19
CA SER A 178 1.19 8.08 -3.62
C SER A 178 0.14 8.60 -4.62
N GLY A 179 0.43 8.56 -5.93
CA GLY A 179 -0.52 8.96 -6.98
C GLY A 179 0.11 9.19 -8.36
N LEU A 180 -0.64 8.90 -9.43
CA LEU A 180 -0.27 9.15 -10.84
C LEU A 180 -1.36 10.00 -11.50
N ASP A 181 -0.93 11.01 -12.25
CA ASP A 181 -1.67 12.21 -12.62
C ASP A 181 -2.41 12.90 -11.45
N ALA A 182 -1.64 13.71 -10.73
CA ALA A 182 -2.12 14.49 -9.60
C ALA A 182 -2.81 15.78 -10.09
N ARG A 183 -3.57 16.41 -9.18
CA ARG A 183 -3.69 17.88 -9.14
C ARG A 183 -2.51 18.42 -8.30
N PRO A 184 -2.21 19.73 -8.30
CA PRO A 184 -1.29 20.29 -7.31
C PRO A 184 -1.75 19.92 -5.88
N MET A 185 -0.96 19.09 -5.21
CA MET A 185 -1.13 18.84 -3.78
C MET A 185 -0.55 20.05 -3.05
N ARG A 186 -1.31 20.59 -2.10
CA ARG A 186 -0.85 21.66 -1.20
C ARG A 186 0.19 21.08 -0.22
N PRO A 187 1.47 21.48 -0.26
CA PRO A 187 2.53 20.91 0.61
C PRO A 187 2.19 20.93 2.10
N GLU A 188 1.45 21.95 2.54
CA GLU A 188 0.94 22.10 3.90
C GLU A 188 0.04 20.95 4.37
N TRP A 189 -0.63 20.21 3.47
CA TRP A 189 -1.41 19.03 3.86
C TRP A 189 -0.50 17.85 4.24
N ALA A 190 0.52 17.57 3.43
CA ALA A 190 1.52 16.54 3.76
C ALA A 190 2.36 16.91 4.99
N LEU A 191 2.62 18.20 5.22
CA LEU A 191 3.27 18.70 6.43
C LEU A 191 2.35 18.67 7.67
N ALA A 192 1.05 18.89 7.52
CA ALA A 192 0.09 18.70 8.60
C ALA A 192 0.03 17.22 9.02
N LEU A 193 -0.07 16.29 8.06
CA LEU A 193 -0.02 14.85 8.31
C LEU A 193 1.28 14.44 9.01
N SER A 194 2.43 14.92 8.51
CA SER A 194 3.74 14.77 9.16
C SER A 194 3.75 15.17 10.64
N GLY A 195 3.19 16.35 10.95
CA GLY A 195 3.10 16.87 12.31
C GLY A 195 2.26 15.98 13.24
N HIS A 196 1.11 15.49 12.76
CA HIS A 196 0.27 14.55 13.52
C HIS A 196 1.00 13.24 13.80
N CYS A 197 1.71 12.69 12.81
CA CYS A 197 2.39 11.40 12.95
C CYS A 197 3.56 11.50 13.94
N ARG A 198 4.35 12.58 13.89
CA ARG A 198 5.37 12.87 14.88
C ARG A 198 4.80 13.09 16.29
N ALA A 199 3.65 13.74 16.41
CA ALA A 199 2.97 13.94 17.70
C ALA A 199 2.40 12.64 18.31
N THR A 200 2.13 11.62 17.47
CA THR A 200 1.55 10.33 17.87
C THR A 200 2.54 9.16 17.87
N GLY A 201 3.83 9.42 17.59
CA GLY A 201 4.87 8.38 17.52
C GLY A 201 4.77 7.43 16.31
N VAL A 202 4.02 7.85 15.28
CA VAL A 202 3.68 7.08 14.08
C VAL A 202 4.69 7.33 12.95
N ALA A 203 5.13 6.27 12.28
CA ALA A 203 6.16 6.35 11.22
C ALA A 203 5.65 6.99 9.91
N PHE A 204 6.38 8.00 9.40
CA PHE A 204 6.12 8.69 8.12
C PHE A 204 7.07 8.33 6.97
N THR A 205 6.54 7.69 5.91
CA THR A 205 7.15 7.71 4.56
C THR A 205 6.45 8.71 3.62
N PHE A 206 7.15 9.75 3.15
CA PHE A 206 6.76 10.57 1.99
C PHE A 206 7.35 9.97 0.71
N LYS A 207 6.53 9.27 -0.07
CA LYS A 207 7.02 8.48 -1.19
C LYS A 207 7.53 9.34 -2.36
N GLN A 208 6.71 10.25 -2.88
CA GLN A 208 7.05 11.16 -4.00
C GLN A 208 5.97 12.21 -4.24
N TRP A 209 6.35 13.31 -4.88
CA TRP A 209 5.42 14.18 -5.60
C TRP A 209 4.86 13.46 -6.84
N GLY A 210 3.59 13.74 -7.19
CA GLY A 210 2.97 13.22 -8.41
C GLY A 210 3.51 13.87 -9.69
N THR A 211 2.66 14.02 -10.70
CA THR A 211 3.02 14.79 -11.92
C THR A 211 3.20 16.30 -11.67
N TRP A 212 2.84 16.80 -10.49
CA TRP A 212 3.01 18.18 -10.06
C TRP A 212 3.89 18.24 -8.81
N ARG A 213 4.84 19.18 -8.80
CA ARG A 213 5.74 19.43 -7.65
C ARG A 213 5.14 20.48 -6.71
N SER A 214 5.77 20.70 -5.55
CA SER A 214 5.43 21.75 -4.59
C SER A 214 5.47 23.18 -5.15
N ASP A 215 6.09 23.40 -6.30
CA ASP A 215 6.14 24.69 -7.02
C ASP A 215 4.98 24.89 -8.00
N GLY A 216 4.03 23.94 -8.06
CA GLY A 216 2.88 24.01 -8.97
C GLY A 216 3.22 23.74 -10.45
N VAL A 217 4.44 23.31 -10.78
CA VAL A 217 4.84 23.01 -12.17
C VAL A 217 4.69 21.51 -12.46
N ARG A 218 4.08 21.19 -13.61
CA ARG A 218 3.95 19.82 -14.12
C ARG A 218 5.27 19.33 -14.70
N ARG A 219 5.77 18.17 -14.26
CA ARG A 219 6.99 17.51 -14.77
C ARG A 219 6.83 15.99 -14.75
N ASP A 220 7.80 15.27 -15.30
CA ASP A 220 7.88 13.81 -15.13
C ASP A 220 7.96 13.44 -13.63
N GLN A 221 7.28 12.37 -13.24
CA GLN A 221 7.18 11.93 -11.85
C GLN A 221 8.56 11.66 -11.22
N LYS A 222 9.52 11.11 -11.97
CA LYS A 222 10.89 10.92 -11.48
C LYS A 222 11.62 12.23 -11.24
N ALA A 223 11.32 13.27 -12.01
CA ALA A 223 11.96 14.58 -11.89
C ALA A 223 11.44 15.39 -10.70
N ASN A 224 10.21 15.13 -10.23
CA ASN A 224 9.67 15.82 -9.06
C ASN A 224 10.23 15.27 -7.74
N GLY A 225 10.54 13.96 -7.70
CA GLY A 225 11.26 13.32 -6.60
C GLY A 225 10.47 13.26 -5.27
N ARG A 226 11.20 13.07 -4.17
CA ARG A 226 10.65 12.73 -2.84
C ARG A 226 11.02 13.70 -1.70
N LEU A 227 11.42 14.92 -2.05
CA LEU A 227 11.77 15.95 -1.06
C LEU A 227 10.52 16.73 -0.63
N LEU A 228 10.05 16.52 0.60
CA LEU A 228 9.02 17.35 1.22
C LEU A 228 9.68 18.29 2.22
N ALA A 229 9.50 19.61 2.02
CA ALA A 229 10.21 20.66 2.77
C ALA A 229 11.75 20.46 2.79
N GLY A 230 12.34 20.09 1.65
CA GLY A 230 13.79 19.95 1.49
C GLY A 230 14.41 18.68 2.08
N GLN A 231 13.64 17.83 2.79
CA GLN A 231 14.12 16.58 3.38
C GLN A 231 13.41 15.35 2.82
N VAL A 232 14.04 14.19 2.99
CA VAL A 232 13.49 12.87 2.66
C VAL A 232 12.79 12.30 3.91
N TRP A 233 11.65 11.66 3.71
CA TRP A 233 10.89 10.98 4.77
C TRP A 233 10.70 9.51 4.36
N ASP A 234 11.45 8.60 4.99
CA ASP A 234 11.50 7.16 4.66
C ASP A 234 11.21 6.29 5.91
N GLU A 235 10.54 6.85 6.93
CA GLU A 235 10.30 6.17 8.21
C GLU A 235 9.34 4.98 8.02
N ARG A 236 9.60 3.88 8.73
CA ARG A 236 8.88 2.60 8.61
C ARG A 236 8.60 2.00 9.99
N PRO A 237 7.44 1.34 10.18
CA PRO A 237 7.19 0.56 11.38
C PRO A 237 8.18 -0.58 11.56
N GLU A 238 8.46 -0.89 12.82
CA GLU A 238 9.29 -2.00 13.22
C GLU A 238 8.56 -3.35 13.17
N LEU A 239 9.32 -4.44 13.20
CA LEU A 239 8.79 -5.80 13.40
C LEU A 239 9.48 -6.47 14.60
N SER A 240 9.52 -5.79 15.76
CA SER A 240 10.05 -6.33 17.04
C SER A 240 9.27 -7.57 17.51
N GLY A 241 9.96 -8.70 17.69
CA GLY A 241 9.37 -10.06 17.67
C GLY A 241 8.39 -10.49 18.77
N ALA A 242 7.85 -9.57 19.59
CA ALA A 242 6.89 -9.88 20.64
C ALA A 242 5.45 -9.47 20.26
N LEU A 243 4.46 -10.25 20.71
CA LEU A 243 3.11 -9.76 20.94
C LEU A 243 3.17 -8.96 22.26
N LEU A 244 3.16 -7.63 22.17
CA LEU A 244 3.05 -6.78 23.36
C LEU A 244 1.60 -6.78 23.85
N GLU A 245 1.37 -7.44 24.98
CA GLU A 245 0.15 -7.24 25.74
C GLU A 245 0.18 -5.85 26.39
N ARG A 246 -0.65 -4.95 25.83
CA ARG A 246 -1.03 -3.62 26.36
C ARG A 246 0.02 -2.51 26.43
N ASP A 247 -0.49 -1.30 26.22
CA ASP A 247 -0.08 -0.02 26.81
C ASP A 247 1.40 0.39 26.67
N GLY A 248 1.85 0.61 25.42
CA GLY A 248 3.11 1.34 25.14
C GLY A 248 3.64 1.20 23.71
N ALA A 249 3.65 2.30 22.94
CA ALA A 249 4.23 2.30 21.58
C ALA A 249 5.76 2.54 21.59
N ALA A 250 6.53 1.59 21.05
CA ALA A 250 7.98 1.66 20.73
C ALA A 250 8.36 0.50 19.76
N ALA A 251 9.36 0.53 18.84
CA ALA A 251 10.47 1.48 18.62
C ALA A 251 10.83 1.81 17.14
N THR A 252 11.83 1.16 16.49
CA THR A 252 12.65 1.70 15.36
C THR A 252 13.56 0.64 14.65
N VAL A 253 14.09 0.91 13.43
CA VAL A 253 15.30 0.28 12.75
C VAL A 253 14.98 -0.78 11.63
N LEU A 254 15.67 -1.00 10.46
CA LEU A 254 17.08 -0.80 9.98
C LEU A 254 17.25 -0.36 8.49
N LEU A 255 18.51 0.01 8.16
CA LEU A 255 19.14 0.55 6.92
C LEU A 255 19.25 -0.47 5.72
N GLU A 256 19.76 -0.20 4.50
CA GLU A 256 20.99 0.54 4.10
C GLU A 256 21.08 0.96 2.61
N ARG A 257 22.02 1.87 2.29
CA ARG A 257 22.41 2.34 0.94
C ARG A 257 23.34 1.35 0.22
N ARG A 258 23.23 1.22 -1.13
CA ARG A 258 24.25 1.68 -2.13
C ARG A 258 24.13 1.03 -3.53
N ARG A 259 24.56 1.84 -4.51
CA ARG A 259 25.14 1.53 -5.84
C ARG A 259 24.31 0.75 -6.87
N TRP A 260 23.95 1.52 -7.89
CA TRP A 260 23.58 1.11 -9.23
C TRP A 260 24.73 0.40 -9.97
N LEU A 261 24.38 -0.68 -10.66
CA LEU A 261 24.82 -1.02 -12.02
C LEU A 261 23.54 -1.31 -12.82
#